data_AF-A0A2Z2P9L1-F1
#
_entry.id   AF-A0A2Z2P9L1-F1
#
_cell.length_a   1.000
_cell.length_b   1.000
_cell.length_c   1.000
_cell.angle_alpha   90.00
_cell.angle_beta   90.00
_cell.angle_gamma   90.00
#
_symmetry.space_group_name_H-M   'P 1'
#
loop_
_entity.id
_entity.type
_entity.pdbx_description
1 polymer ?
#
loop_
_entity_poly.entity_id
_entity_poly.type
_entity_poly.pdbx_seq_one_letter_code
_entity_poly.pdbx_strand_id
1 'polypeptide(L)'
;MAALALAGCAPGARPRGATPDATPVPADRAEQLATALLLADRADRSGDAAALAEAALTIDRLAPSARTDADAETLRRWRTALPPGTAPLRGRALGPGYRSEVLMPGATTQLHQTFLGGRSAQIVVRVAEGPAPRMMVRDQSAREVCRAVRDPVNCRWVPLYTQRHSIEIVNTGDTTARFYIVFD
;
A
#
# COMPACT_ATOMS: atom_id res chain seq x y z
N MET A 1 0.36 -80.22 -1.24
CA MET A 1 1.31 -79.22 -0.71
C MET A 1 1.09 -77.93 -1.49
N ALA A 2 0.35 -76.96 -0.94
CA ALA A 2 0.21 -75.61 -1.49
C ALA A 2 -0.26 -74.67 -0.36
N ALA A 3 0.65 -73.82 0.11
CA ALA A 3 0.42 -72.83 1.16
C ALA A 3 -0.05 -71.52 0.51
N LEU A 4 -1.18 -70.97 0.97
CA LEU A 4 -1.64 -69.63 0.60
C LEU A 4 -1.04 -68.58 1.53
N ALA A 5 -0.34 -67.61 0.94
CA ALA A 5 0.30 -66.49 1.61
C ALA A 5 -0.70 -65.38 1.96
N LEU A 6 -0.49 -64.76 3.12
CA LEU A 6 -1.21 -63.62 3.67
C LEU A 6 -0.93 -62.33 2.90
N ALA A 7 -1.96 -61.52 2.64
CA ALA A 7 -1.81 -60.13 2.20
C ALA A 7 -2.29 -59.19 3.32
N GLY A 8 -1.36 -58.39 3.86
CA GLY A 8 -1.60 -57.44 4.93
C GLY A 8 -2.25 -56.14 4.45
N CYS A 9 -3.14 -55.57 5.27
CA CYS A 9 -3.70 -54.24 5.08
C CYS A 9 -2.73 -53.17 5.60
N ALA A 10 -2.35 -52.22 4.74
CA ALA A 10 -1.65 -51.00 5.14
C ALA A 10 -2.65 -49.84 5.36
N PRO A 11 -2.45 -48.97 6.36
CA PRO A 11 -3.33 -47.83 6.60
C PRO A 11 -3.06 -46.70 5.60
N GLY A 12 -4.12 -46.25 4.92
CA GLY A 12 -4.07 -45.14 3.97
C GLY A 12 -3.77 -43.80 4.66
N ALA A 13 -2.67 -43.18 4.26
CA ALA A 13 -2.35 -41.81 4.63
C ALA A 13 -3.36 -40.84 3.98
N ARG A 14 -4.08 -40.06 4.79
CA ARG A 14 -4.94 -38.99 4.29
C ARG A 14 -4.08 -37.88 3.66
N PRO A 15 -4.41 -37.36 2.47
CA PRO A 15 -3.74 -36.18 1.94
C PRO A 15 -4.08 -34.99 2.84
N ARG A 16 -3.03 -34.30 3.34
CA ARG A 16 -3.15 -32.99 3.98
C ARG A 16 -3.80 -32.06 2.97
N GLY A 17 -4.93 -31.46 3.33
CA GLY A 17 -5.52 -30.36 2.58
C GLY A 17 -4.47 -29.26 2.43
N ALA A 18 -4.17 -28.91 1.19
CA ALA A 18 -3.38 -27.73 0.88
C ALA A 18 -4.17 -26.51 1.38
N THR A 19 -3.62 -25.81 2.36
CA THR A 19 -4.01 -24.43 2.65
C THR A 19 -3.85 -23.64 1.34
N PRO A 20 -4.84 -22.84 0.90
CA PRO A 20 -4.61 -21.97 -0.23
C PRO A 20 -3.46 -21.05 0.17
N ASP A 21 -2.33 -21.19 -0.53
CA ASP A 21 -1.20 -20.27 -0.43
C ASP A 21 -1.77 -18.87 -0.64
N ALA A 22 -1.81 -18.09 0.44
CA ALA A 22 -2.06 -16.67 0.34
C ALA A 22 -0.90 -16.14 -0.49
N THR A 23 -1.13 -15.91 -1.78
CA THR A 23 -0.14 -15.33 -2.68
C THR A 23 0.36 -14.05 -1.99
N PRO A 24 1.67 -13.92 -1.70
CA PRO A 24 2.19 -12.69 -1.15
C PRO A 24 1.79 -11.58 -2.12
N VAL A 25 1.05 -10.58 -1.64
CA VAL A 25 0.92 -9.34 -2.41
C VAL A 25 2.36 -8.86 -2.60
N PRO A 26 2.84 -8.67 -3.84
CA PRO A 26 4.20 -8.23 -4.03
C PRO A 26 4.32 -6.89 -3.33
N ALA A 27 5.25 -6.83 -2.40
CA ALA A 27 5.46 -5.70 -1.51
C ALA A 27 5.97 -4.44 -2.24
N ASP A 28 5.97 -4.47 -3.57
CA ASP A 28 6.31 -3.38 -4.46
C ASP A 28 5.07 -2.56 -4.87
N ARG A 29 3.84 -3.05 -4.69
CA ARG A 29 2.63 -2.32 -5.12
C ARG A 29 2.48 -0.96 -4.44
N ALA A 30 2.66 -0.91 -3.11
CA ALA A 30 2.58 0.33 -2.35
C ALA A 30 3.64 1.35 -2.80
N GLU A 31 4.85 0.87 -3.08
CA GLU A 31 5.98 1.68 -3.51
C GLU A 31 5.85 2.17 -4.95
N GLN A 32 5.39 1.30 -5.85
CA GLN A 32 5.04 1.65 -7.23
C GLN A 32 3.94 2.71 -7.24
N LEU A 33 2.89 2.56 -6.43
CA LEU A 33 1.83 3.55 -6.34
C LEU A 33 2.36 4.88 -5.81
N ALA A 34 3.09 4.87 -4.69
CA ALA A 34 3.62 6.10 -4.10
C ALA A 34 4.54 6.85 -5.07
N THR A 35 5.35 6.13 -5.85
CA THR A 35 6.19 6.70 -6.90
C THR A 35 5.36 7.27 -8.04
N ALA A 36 4.33 6.55 -8.50
CA ALA A 36 3.47 7.03 -9.58
C ALA A 36 2.66 8.28 -9.16
N LEU A 37 2.19 8.36 -7.92
CA LEU A 37 1.53 9.55 -7.36
C LEU A 37 2.48 10.77 -7.37
N LEU A 38 3.74 10.58 -6.97
CA LEU A 38 4.75 11.63 -7.01
C LEU A 38 5.07 12.11 -8.43
N LEU A 39 5.16 11.18 -9.38
CA LEU A 39 5.41 11.51 -10.78
C LEU A 39 4.22 12.24 -11.41
N ALA A 40 2.99 11.80 -11.14
CA ALA A 40 1.78 12.47 -11.61
C ALA A 40 1.67 13.90 -11.04
N ASP A 41 1.91 14.08 -9.74
CA ASP A 41 1.92 15.40 -9.09
C ASP A 41 2.93 16.36 -9.74
N ARG A 42 4.14 15.88 -10.00
CA ARG A 42 5.18 16.69 -10.65
C ARG A 42 4.78 17.07 -12.07
N ALA A 43 4.28 16.12 -12.86
CA ALA A 43 3.90 16.32 -14.24
C ALA A 43 2.69 17.26 -14.37
N ASP A 44 1.70 17.12 -13.49
CA ASP A 44 0.54 18.00 -13.42
C ASP A 44 0.95 19.45 -13.09
N ARG A 45 1.83 19.63 -12.11
CA ARG A 45 2.37 20.96 -11.75
C ARG A 45 3.23 21.58 -12.85
N SER A 46 3.98 20.79 -13.62
CA SER A 46 4.82 21.30 -14.71
C SER A 46 4.09 21.42 -16.04
N GLY A 47 2.84 20.97 -16.15
CA GLY A 47 2.09 20.92 -17.41
C GLY A 47 2.62 19.89 -18.42
N ASP A 48 3.39 18.88 -17.96
CA ASP A 48 3.91 17.81 -18.82
C ASP A 48 2.83 16.74 -19.04
N ALA A 49 2.04 16.93 -20.11
CA ALA A 49 0.92 16.04 -20.43
C ALA A 49 1.36 14.59 -20.72
N ALA A 50 2.54 14.40 -21.31
CA ALA A 50 3.03 13.06 -21.65
C ALA A 50 3.44 12.29 -20.38
N ALA A 51 4.21 12.93 -19.50
CA ALA A 51 4.59 12.34 -18.22
C ALA A 51 3.37 12.10 -17.32
N LEU A 52 2.39 13.01 -17.34
CA LEU A 52 1.15 12.86 -16.58
C LEU A 52 0.35 11.64 -17.06
N ALA A 53 0.22 11.46 -18.38
CA ALA A 53 -0.48 10.30 -18.95
C ALA A 53 0.20 8.98 -18.58
N GLU A 54 1.53 8.91 -18.61
CA GLU A 54 2.29 7.72 -18.23
C GLU A 54 2.12 7.37 -16.73
N ALA A 55 2.24 8.37 -15.87
CA ALA A 55 2.02 8.20 -14.44
C ALA A 55 0.57 7.80 -14.14
N ALA A 56 -0.41 8.45 -14.77
CA ALA A 56 -1.82 8.15 -14.64
C ALA A 56 -2.17 6.72 -15.10
N LEU A 57 -1.55 6.21 -16.19
CA LEU A 57 -1.71 4.83 -16.62
C LEU A 57 -1.22 3.84 -15.55
N THR A 58 -0.09 4.15 -14.90
CA THR A 58 0.45 3.31 -13.82
C THR A 58 -0.47 3.32 -12.60
N ILE A 59 -0.95 4.50 -12.21
CA ILE A 59 -1.93 4.66 -11.12
C ILE A 59 -3.21 3.87 -11.43
N ASP A 60 -3.75 3.99 -12.64
CA ASP A 60 -5.00 3.32 -13.01
C ASP A 60 -4.88 1.79 -12.96
N ARG A 61 -3.74 1.23 -13.42
CA ARG A 61 -3.45 -0.22 -13.32
C ARG A 61 -3.42 -0.72 -11.88
N LEU A 62 -2.93 0.09 -10.95
CA LEU A 62 -2.85 -0.24 -9.52
C LEU A 62 -4.20 -0.11 -8.80
N ALA A 63 -5.17 0.56 -9.43
CA ALA A 63 -6.55 0.74 -8.97
C ALA A 63 -6.65 1.21 -7.51
N PRO A 64 -5.96 2.31 -7.12
CA PRO A 64 -5.88 2.72 -5.73
C PRO A 64 -7.22 3.20 -5.18
N SER A 65 -7.39 3.05 -3.87
CA SER A 65 -8.53 3.61 -3.15
C SER A 65 -8.14 4.94 -2.50
N ALA A 66 -8.66 6.06 -3.03
CA ALA A 66 -8.55 7.35 -2.37
C ALA A 66 -9.20 7.31 -0.98
N ARG A 67 -8.56 7.94 0.02
CA ARG A 67 -9.09 7.99 1.40
C ARG A 67 -9.80 9.32 1.72
N THR A 68 -9.76 10.29 0.81
CA THR A 68 -10.48 11.56 0.91
C THR A 68 -11.13 11.93 -0.43
N ASP A 69 -12.15 12.80 -0.40
CA ASP A 69 -12.81 13.28 -1.62
C ASP A 69 -11.89 14.16 -2.49
N ALA A 70 -11.00 14.92 -1.86
CA ALA A 70 -10.00 15.75 -2.54
C ALA A 70 -8.97 14.90 -3.29
N ASP A 71 -8.52 13.80 -2.66
CA ASP A 71 -7.67 12.81 -3.30
C ASP A 71 -8.41 12.15 -4.48
N ALA A 72 -9.68 11.78 -4.29
CA ALA A 72 -10.49 11.17 -5.34
C ALA A 72 -10.70 12.11 -6.54
N GLU A 73 -10.91 13.41 -6.30
CA GLU A 73 -10.98 14.42 -7.36
C GLU A 73 -9.65 14.57 -8.09
N THR A 74 -8.54 14.57 -7.37
CA THR A 74 -7.20 14.62 -7.98
C THR A 74 -6.98 13.46 -8.95
N LEU A 75 -7.37 12.23 -8.57
CA LEU A 75 -7.32 11.10 -9.50
C LEU A 75 -8.26 11.24 -10.69
N ARG A 76 -9.47 11.79 -10.50
CA ARG A 76 -10.38 12.04 -11.62
C ARG A 76 -9.76 13.00 -12.62
N ARG A 77 -9.13 14.08 -12.15
CA ARG A 77 -8.40 15.03 -13.00
C ARG A 77 -7.23 14.37 -13.72
N TRP A 78 -6.34 13.67 -13.03
CA TRP A 78 -5.20 13.01 -13.70
C TRP A 78 -5.63 11.95 -14.72
N ARG A 79 -6.77 11.27 -14.50
CA ARG A 79 -7.32 10.33 -15.48
C ARG A 79 -7.77 11.00 -16.79
N THR A 80 -8.03 12.30 -16.82
CA THR A 80 -8.36 12.99 -18.09
C THR A 80 -7.17 13.10 -19.03
N ALA A 81 -5.94 12.87 -18.54
CA ALA A 81 -4.73 12.80 -19.37
C ALA A 81 -4.55 11.43 -20.05
N LEU A 82 -5.37 10.43 -19.73
CA LEU A 82 -5.28 9.10 -20.35
C LEU A 82 -5.69 9.14 -21.82
N PRO A 83 -5.09 8.31 -22.67
CA PRO A 83 -5.49 8.20 -24.07
C PRO A 83 -6.98 7.85 -24.22
N PRO A 84 -7.68 8.44 -25.20
CA PRO A 84 -9.07 8.07 -25.49
C PRO A 84 -9.16 6.58 -25.82
N GLY A 85 -10.19 5.91 -25.30
CA GLY A 85 -10.36 4.46 -25.46
C GLY A 85 -9.73 3.61 -24.35
N THR A 86 -9.07 4.21 -23.36
CA THR A 86 -8.70 3.52 -22.12
C THR A 86 -9.98 3.12 -21.38
N ALA A 87 -10.40 1.86 -21.52
CA ALA A 87 -11.64 1.37 -20.94
C ALA A 87 -11.54 1.32 -19.41
N PRO A 88 -12.53 1.85 -18.66
CA PRO A 88 -12.54 1.76 -17.22
C PRO A 88 -12.63 0.29 -16.79
N LEU A 89 -11.68 -0.13 -15.96
CA LEU A 89 -11.56 -1.50 -15.49
C LEU A 89 -12.62 -1.78 -14.41
N ARG A 90 -13.75 -2.38 -14.78
CA ARG A 90 -14.80 -2.80 -13.85
C ARG A 90 -14.46 -4.14 -13.17
N GLY A 91 -14.85 -4.28 -11.90
CA GLY A 91 -14.79 -5.55 -11.17
C GLY A 91 -13.42 -5.94 -10.59
N ARG A 92 -12.43 -5.03 -10.59
CA ARG A 92 -11.12 -5.29 -9.94
C ARG A 92 -11.22 -5.15 -8.43
N ALA A 93 -10.44 -5.96 -7.71
CA ALA A 93 -10.22 -5.75 -6.28
C ALA A 93 -9.64 -4.36 -6.06
N LEU A 94 -10.09 -3.68 -5.00
CA LEU A 94 -9.53 -2.39 -4.59
C LEU A 94 -8.03 -2.55 -4.36
N GLY A 95 -7.24 -1.67 -4.97
CA GLY A 95 -5.81 -1.58 -4.77
C GLY A 95 -5.45 -0.89 -3.45
N PRO A 96 -4.17 -0.57 -3.26
CA PRO A 96 -3.69 0.09 -2.06
C PRO A 96 -4.49 1.37 -1.77
N GLY A 97 -4.73 1.63 -0.49
CA GLY A 97 -5.30 2.90 -0.05
C GLY A 97 -4.26 4.01 -0.18
N TYR A 98 -4.66 5.22 -0.56
CA TYR A 98 -3.74 6.37 -0.52
C TYR A 98 -4.42 7.68 -0.09
N ARG A 99 -3.59 8.60 0.43
CA ARG A 99 -3.97 10.00 0.68
C ARG A 99 -2.79 10.94 0.45
N SER A 100 -3.08 12.19 0.14
CA SER A 100 -2.11 13.27 0.22
C SER A 100 -2.18 13.98 1.58
N GLU A 101 -1.07 14.57 2.02
CA GLU A 101 -0.98 15.36 3.25
C GLU A 101 -0.06 16.57 3.08
N VAL A 102 -0.34 17.61 3.88
CA VAL A 102 0.52 18.77 4.06
C VAL A 102 0.70 19.01 5.55
N LEU A 103 1.95 19.06 6.02
CA LEU A 103 2.29 19.34 7.41
C LEU A 103 3.20 20.56 7.52
N MET A 104 2.77 21.53 8.32
CA MET A 104 3.63 22.65 8.75
C MET A 104 4.83 22.14 9.56
N PRO A 105 5.91 22.93 9.71
CA PRO A 105 7.03 22.59 10.59
C PRO A 105 6.56 22.20 12.00
N GLY A 106 7.05 21.08 12.52
CA GLY A 106 6.67 20.55 13.83
C GLY A 106 5.26 19.96 13.94
N ALA A 107 4.43 20.07 12.90
CA ALA A 107 3.07 19.52 12.92
C ALA A 107 3.07 18.00 12.87
N THR A 108 2.03 17.42 13.47
CA THR A 108 1.81 15.97 13.53
C THR A 108 0.42 15.64 12.99
N THR A 109 0.32 14.56 12.23
CA THR A 109 -0.96 13.93 11.89
C THR A 109 -1.00 12.51 12.45
N GLN A 110 -2.17 12.11 12.92
CA GLN A 110 -2.41 10.77 13.44
C GLN A 110 -3.51 10.08 12.66
N LEU A 111 -3.17 8.92 12.12
CA LEU A 111 -4.05 8.12 11.29
C LEU A 111 -4.31 6.79 11.96
N HIS A 112 -5.39 6.15 11.53
CA HIS A 112 -5.67 4.80 11.95
C HIS A 112 -6.08 3.93 10.78
N GLN A 113 -5.51 2.74 10.73
CA GLN A 113 -5.76 1.76 9.69
C GLN A 113 -5.85 0.37 10.30
N THR A 114 -6.87 -0.38 9.90
CA THR A 114 -6.95 -1.80 10.23
C THR A 114 -6.13 -2.58 9.22
N PHE A 115 -5.22 -3.41 9.71
CA PHE A 115 -4.45 -4.35 8.90
C PHE A 115 -4.85 -5.77 9.29
N LEU A 116 -4.85 -6.67 8.31
CA LEU A 116 -5.28 -8.06 8.49
C LEU A 116 -4.15 -8.91 9.09
N GLY A 117 -4.50 -9.73 10.08
CA GLY A 117 -3.56 -10.67 10.69
C GLY A 117 -3.02 -11.68 9.69
N GLY A 118 -1.74 -12.04 9.81
CA GLY A 118 -1.06 -13.00 8.96
C GLY A 118 -0.79 -12.53 7.52
N ARG A 119 -1.15 -11.28 7.18
CA ARG A 119 -0.85 -10.68 5.87
C ARG A 119 0.25 -9.62 6.01
N SER A 120 1.13 -9.51 5.03
CA SER A 120 2.09 -8.39 4.98
C SER A 120 1.32 -7.08 4.92
N ALA A 121 1.66 -6.17 5.82
CA ALA A 121 1.21 -4.80 5.86
C ALA A 121 2.36 -3.88 5.47
N GLN A 122 2.06 -2.85 4.69
CA GLN A 122 3.04 -1.86 4.27
C GLN A 122 2.45 -0.45 4.30
N ILE A 123 3.27 0.50 4.76
CA ILE A 123 3.01 1.92 4.60
C ILE A 123 4.21 2.57 3.92
N VAL A 124 3.94 3.27 2.83
CA VAL A 124 4.94 4.05 2.11
C VAL A 124 4.55 5.51 2.13
N VAL A 125 5.47 6.36 2.55
CA VAL A 125 5.36 7.82 2.43
C VAL A 125 6.42 8.30 1.43
N ARG A 126 5.98 9.10 0.45
CA ARG A 126 6.85 9.76 -0.54
C ARG A 126 6.64 11.26 -0.50
N VAL A 127 7.74 11.99 -0.40
CA VAL A 127 7.73 13.45 -0.29
C VAL A 127 7.58 14.08 -1.67
N ALA A 128 6.55 14.90 -1.84
CA ALA A 128 6.36 15.72 -3.03
C ALA A 128 7.18 17.01 -2.96
N GLU A 129 7.18 17.65 -1.79
CA GLU A 129 7.92 18.88 -1.51
C GLU A 129 8.28 18.96 -0.02
N GLY A 130 9.41 19.59 0.30
CA GLY A 130 9.86 19.80 1.68
C GLY A 130 10.61 18.61 2.28
N PRO A 131 10.74 18.56 3.62
CA PRO A 131 11.53 17.55 4.32
C PRO A 131 10.77 16.22 4.44
N ALA A 132 11.52 15.12 4.54
CA ALA A 132 10.94 13.81 4.82
C ALA A 132 10.38 13.75 6.24
N PRO A 133 9.10 13.39 6.43
CA PRO A 133 8.53 13.27 7.75
C PRO A 133 9.04 12.01 8.45
N ARG A 134 9.02 12.02 9.78
CA ARG A 134 9.18 10.80 10.58
C ARG A 134 7.84 10.09 10.70
N MET A 135 7.83 8.78 10.45
CA MET A 135 6.67 7.91 10.66
C MET A 135 6.90 6.94 11.82
N MET A 136 5.85 6.73 12.60
CA MET A 136 5.78 5.80 13.71
C MET A 136 4.49 5.00 13.62
N VAL A 137 4.58 3.67 13.66
CA VAL A 137 3.42 2.78 13.65
C VAL A 137 3.38 2.00 14.96
N ARG A 138 2.22 2.02 15.62
CA ARG A 138 1.97 1.26 16.85
C ARG A 138 0.74 0.38 16.70
N ASP A 139 0.74 -0.77 17.37
CA ASP A 139 -0.43 -1.63 17.46
C ASP A 139 -1.47 -1.11 18.47
N GLN A 140 -2.56 -1.86 18.64
CA GLN A 140 -3.65 -1.53 19.58
C GLN A 140 -3.20 -1.52 21.06
N SER A 141 -2.09 -2.18 21.38
CA SER A 141 -1.48 -2.20 22.72
C SER A 141 -0.40 -1.11 22.88
N ALA A 142 -0.37 -0.14 21.96
CA ALA A 142 0.61 0.95 21.89
C ALA A 142 2.07 0.50 21.70
N ARG A 143 2.31 -0.76 21.33
CA ARG A 143 3.66 -1.25 21.04
C ARG A 143 4.10 -0.78 19.66
N GLU A 144 5.32 -0.24 19.59
CA GLU A 144 5.98 0.13 18.33
C GLU A 144 6.18 -1.11 17.45
N VAL A 145 5.60 -1.10 16.25
CA VAL A 145 5.79 -2.15 15.24
C VAL A 145 6.72 -1.71 14.12
N CYS A 146 6.81 -0.40 13.86
CA CYS A 146 7.75 0.15 12.90
C CYS A 146 8.01 1.65 13.12
N ARG A 147 9.23 2.09 12.79
CA ARG A 147 9.67 3.48 12.76
C ARG A 147 10.47 3.74 11.49
N ALA A 148 10.18 4.83 10.80
CA ALA A 148 10.92 5.27 9.62
C ALA A 148 11.19 6.78 9.68
N VAL A 149 12.39 7.21 9.30
CA VAL A 149 12.88 8.60 9.44
C VAL A 149 13.57 9.15 8.19
N ARG A 150 13.78 8.33 7.16
CA ARG A 150 14.47 8.69 5.92
C ARG A 150 13.58 8.38 4.73
N ASP A 151 13.64 9.19 3.69
CA ASP A 151 12.96 8.94 2.42
C ASP A 151 13.69 7.82 1.64
N PRO A 152 12.98 6.83 1.07
CA PRO A 152 11.55 6.61 1.24
C PRO A 152 11.18 6.18 2.65
N VAL A 153 10.18 6.87 3.22
CA VAL A 153 9.69 6.58 4.57
C VAL A 153 8.78 5.36 4.47
N ASN A 154 9.37 4.18 4.70
CA ASN A 154 8.74 2.89 4.43
C ASN A 154 8.69 2.02 5.70
N CYS A 155 7.52 1.48 5.99
CA CYS A 155 7.31 0.52 7.06
C CYS A 155 6.66 -0.74 6.49
N ARG A 156 7.24 -1.91 6.80
CA ARG A 156 6.69 -3.22 6.45
C ARG A 156 6.74 -4.15 7.64
N TRP A 157 5.62 -4.83 7.92
CA TRP A 157 5.51 -5.81 9.00
C TRP A 157 4.39 -6.81 8.70
N VAL A 158 4.26 -7.86 9.51
CA VAL A 158 3.14 -8.80 9.47
C VAL A 158 2.39 -8.70 10.80
N PRO A 159 1.13 -8.21 10.83
CA PRO A 159 0.33 -8.20 12.04
C PRO A 159 0.03 -9.62 12.51
N LEU A 160 0.15 -9.87 13.82
CA LEU A 160 -0.21 -11.17 14.40
C LEU A 160 -1.73 -11.41 14.38
N TYR A 161 -2.50 -10.35 14.59
CA TYR A 161 -3.96 -10.36 14.59
C TYR A 161 -4.50 -9.26 13.69
N THR A 162 -5.73 -9.43 13.21
CA THR A 162 -6.45 -8.34 12.53
C THR A 162 -6.78 -7.27 13.56
N GLN A 163 -6.18 -6.10 13.42
CA GLN A 163 -6.34 -5.02 14.40
C GLN A 163 -6.06 -3.64 13.81
N ARG A 164 -6.60 -2.63 14.50
CA ARG A 164 -6.36 -1.21 14.20
C ARG A 164 -4.99 -0.80 14.71
N HIS A 165 -4.18 -0.23 13.83
CA HIS A 165 -2.89 0.37 14.15
C HIS A 165 -3.02 1.89 14.18
N SER A 166 -2.25 2.55 15.04
CA SER A 166 -2.09 4.00 15.03
C SER A 166 -0.82 4.37 14.27
N ILE A 167 -0.93 5.33 13.37
CA ILE A 167 0.16 5.79 12.51
C ILE A 167 0.34 7.27 12.81
N GLU A 168 1.48 7.63 13.36
CA GLU A 168 1.86 9.01 13.67
C GLU A 168 2.90 9.45 12.64
N ILE A 169 2.64 10.57 11.97
CA ILE A 169 3.56 11.17 11.00
C ILE A 169 3.84 12.59 11.45
N VAL A 170 5.11 12.91 11.61
CA VAL A 170 5.58 14.19 12.14
C VAL A 170 6.51 14.85 11.15
N ASN A 171 6.25 16.11 10.82
CA ASN A 171 7.23 16.92 10.12
C ASN A 171 8.28 17.44 11.11
N THR A 172 9.48 16.85 11.07
CA THR A 172 10.60 17.23 11.94
C THR A 172 11.53 18.27 11.31
N GLY A 173 11.22 18.76 10.11
CA GLY A 173 11.99 19.81 9.45
C GLY A 173 11.48 21.22 9.79
N ASP A 174 12.13 22.21 9.19
CA ASP A 174 11.90 23.64 9.37
C ASP A 174 10.98 24.27 8.30
N THR A 175 10.58 23.49 7.30
CA THR A 175 9.72 23.91 6.20
C THR A 175 8.51 23.00 6.07
N THR A 176 7.46 23.49 5.40
CA THR A 176 6.24 22.70 5.13
C THR A 176 6.57 21.46 4.30
N ALA A 177 6.07 20.30 4.73
CA ALA A 177 6.21 19.03 4.01
C ALA A 177 4.89 18.66 3.33
N ARG A 178 4.95 18.36 2.02
CA ARG A 178 3.84 17.82 1.23
C ARG A 178 4.21 16.41 0.80
N PHE A 179 3.35 15.44 1.05
CA PHE A 179 3.68 14.04 0.78
C PHE A 179 2.45 13.19 0.50
N TYR A 180 2.69 12.03 -0.11
CA TYR A 180 1.69 10.99 -0.37
C TYR A 180 1.92 9.83 0.58
N ILE A 181 0.84 9.29 1.15
CA ILE A 181 0.83 8.11 2.02
C ILE A 181 0.08 6.99 1.31
N VAL A 182 0.68 5.81 1.23
CA VAL A 182 0.08 4.61 0.66
C VAL A 182 0.03 3.50 1.71
N PHE A 183 -1.11 2.80 1.81
CA PHE A 183 -1.38 1.69 2.71
C PHE A 183 -1.71 0.43 1.89
N ASP A 184 -1.04 -0.69 2.17
CA ASP A 184 -1.29 -1.99 1.53
C ASP A 184 -1.27 -3.13 2.57
#